data_AF-A0A7I4YP47-F1
#
_entry.id   AF-A0A7I4YP47-F1
#
_cell.length_a   1.000
_cell.length_b   1.000
_cell.length_c   1.000
_cell.angle_alpha   90.00
_cell.angle_beta   90.00
_cell.angle_gamma   90.00
#
_symmetry.space_group_name_H-M   'P 1'
#
loop_
_entity.id
_entity.type
_entity.pdbx_description
1 polymer ?
#
loop_
_entity_poly.entity_id
_entity_poly.type
_entity_poly.pdbx_seq_one_letter_code
_entity_poly.pdbx_strand_id
1 'polypeptide(L)'
;MEQLRRELRAAKKELAQVRHELNSKTKELRDLRNALPPIPDPEQVYKNIVNRCHDFFACTTAVTELDRRLKTLRQSNECYEARLHKLPLLKVSVEKSYVEILFIRYQLRTLFTIPALFNALGISTSDIWRAWMERPQYNENGDPLLLRQDDLERAATDQLSQLHCYRKTIIDMRTSLMDRDRQETVNFQHYMSTAVANLQATLDAALQVMKQNGNEELTGDFCTENMEDDTYSGEKTVSPEQVEHQRTPTPECIHMQDQERNIQ
;
A
#
# COMPACT_ATOMS: atom_id res chain seq x y z
N MET A 1 83.97 -29.44 19.50
CA MET A 1 82.97 -30.27 20.25
C MET A 1 82.10 -29.46 21.20
N GLU A 2 82.64 -28.51 21.95
CA GLU A 2 81.86 -27.79 22.97
C GLU A 2 80.89 -26.75 22.40
N GLN A 3 81.27 -26.09 21.31
CA GLN A 3 80.43 -25.16 20.57
C GLN A 3 79.18 -25.86 19.99
N LEU A 4 79.36 -27.00 19.31
CA LEU A 4 78.27 -27.88 18.85
C LEU A 4 77.33 -28.31 19.98
N ARG A 5 77.85 -28.57 21.19
CA ARG A 5 77.03 -28.92 22.36
C ARG A 5 76.23 -27.74 22.91
N ARG A 6 76.68 -26.50 22.72
CA ARG A 6 75.94 -25.28 23.08
C ARG A 6 74.86 -24.99 22.05
N GLU A 7 75.19 -25.09 20.77
CA GLU A 7 74.23 -24.93 19.65
C GLU A 7 73.10 -25.95 19.73
N LEU A 8 73.42 -27.23 19.96
CA LEU A 8 72.39 -28.26 20.16
C LEU A 8 71.47 -27.98 21.37
N ARG A 9 72.02 -27.40 22.45
CA ARG A 9 71.23 -27.01 23.62
C ARG A 9 70.33 -25.80 23.34
N ALA A 10 70.82 -24.82 22.59
CA ALA A 10 70.05 -23.66 22.16
C ALA A 10 68.90 -24.09 21.24
N ALA A 11 69.19 -24.87 20.19
CA ALA A 11 68.19 -25.40 19.27
C ALA A 11 67.12 -26.26 19.98
N LYS A 12 67.50 -27.04 21.00
CA LYS A 12 66.53 -27.79 21.81
C LYS A 12 65.59 -26.88 22.62
N LYS A 13 66.09 -25.77 23.15
CA LYS A 13 65.27 -24.79 23.87
C LYS A 13 64.31 -24.09 22.92
N GLU A 14 64.80 -23.65 21.76
CA GLU A 14 63.96 -23.03 20.72
C GLU A 14 62.87 -24.00 20.24
N LEU A 15 63.21 -25.26 19.96
CA LEU A 15 62.22 -26.27 19.56
C LEU A 15 61.16 -26.52 20.65
N ALA A 16 61.56 -26.52 21.93
CA ALA A 16 60.62 -26.64 23.04
C ALA A 16 59.69 -25.42 23.13
N GLN A 17 60.22 -24.22 22.94
CA GLN A 17 59.44 -22.98 22.90
C GLN A 17 58.44 -22.99 21.74
N VAL A 18 58.88 -23.30 20.52
CA VAL A 18 58.02 -23.36 19.33
C VAL A 18 56.91 -24.41 19.52
N ARG A 19 57.22 -25.57 20.10
CA ARG A 19 56.19 -26.58 20.44
C ARG A 19 55.17 -26.07 21.45
N HIS A 20 55.62 -25.33 22.46
CA HIS A 20 54.73 -24.74 23.46
C HIS A 20 53.81 -23.69 22.84
N GLU A 21 54.36 -22.79 22.02
CA GLU A 21 53.60 -21.77 21.28
C GLU A 21 52.58 -22.39 20.32
N LEU A 22 52.99 -23.41 19.56
CA LEU A 22 52.10 -24.14 18.65
C LEU A 22 50.95 -24.79 19.41
N ASN A 23 51.22 -25.43 20.56
CA ASN A 23 50.20 -26.04 21.39
C ASN A 23 49.24 -24.99 21.98
N SER A 24 49.76 -23.84 22.42
CA SER A 24 48.94 -22.73 22.92
C SER A 24 48.02 -22.20 21.83
N LYS A 25 48.55 -21.92 20.64
CA LYS A 25 47.77 -21.43 19.49
C LYS A 25 46.75 -22.46 19.00
N THR A 26 47.11 -23.74 19.01
CA THR A 26 46.17 -24.82 18.67
C THR A 26 45.01 -24.89 19.67
N LYS A 27 45.29 -24.67 20.96
CA LYS A 27 44.26 -24.59 22.00
C LYS A 27 43.37 -23.36 21.81
N GLU A 28 43.95 -22.18 21.61
CA GLU A 28 43.20 -20.94 21.34
C GLU A 28 42.27 -21.09 20.13
N LEU A 29 42.75 -21.68 19.02
CA LEU A 29 41.93 -21.94 17.83
C LEU A 29 40.81 -22.93 18.11
N ARG A 30 41.05 -23.95 18.93
CA ARG A 30 40.03 -24.91 19.35
C ARG A 30 38.96 -24.24 20.20
N ASP A 31 39.37 -23.41 21.16
CA ASP A 31 38.47 -22.68 22.05
C ASP A 31 37.61 -21.68 21.25
N LEU A 32 38.22 -20.95 20.30
CA LEU A 32 37.50 -20.08 19.37
C LEU A 32 36.51 -20.84 18.50
N ARG A 33 36.91 -22.01 17.97
CA ARG A 33 36.02 -22.86 17.18
C ARG A 33 34.83 -23.36 18.02
N ASN A 34 35.07 -23.71 19.27
CA ASN A 34 34.03 -24.17 20.19
C ASN A 34 33.09 -23.04 20.65
N ALA A 35 33.55 -21.79 20.60
CA ALA A 35 32.74 -20.62 20.93
C ALA A 35 31.75 -20.23 19.81
N LEU A 36 31.96 -20.70 18.58
CA LEU A 36 31.04 -20.45 17.47
C LEU A 36 29.79 -21.34 17.60
N PRO A 37 28.60 -20.80 17.34
CA PRO A 37 27.40 -21.62 17.25
C PRO A 37 27.55 -22.65 16.12
N PRO A 38 26.86 -23.80 16.20
CA PRO A 38 26.86 -24.78 15.12
C PRO A 38 26.40 -24.10 13.83
N ILE A 39 27.28 -24.10 12.83
CA ILE A 39 26.99 -23.49 11.54
C ILE A 39 26.17 -24.49 10.71
N PRO A 40 25.11 -24.03 10.02
CA PRO A 40 24.34 -24.88 9.12
C PRO A 40 25.21 -25.49 8.02
N ASP A 41 24.74 -26.58 7.43
CA ASP A 41 25.42 -27.23 6.30
C ASP A 41 25.48 -26.30 5.07
N PRO A 42 26.59 -26.29 4.29
CA PRO A 42 26.69 -25.45 3.10
C PRO A 42 25.53 -25.61 2.10
N GLU A 43 25.05 -26.84 1.88
CA GLU A 43 23.93 -27.09 0.96
C GLU A 43 22.64 -26.47 1.49
N GLN A 44 22.43 -26.52 2.80
CA GLN A 44 21.29 -25.87 3.45
C GLN A 44 21.35 -24.35 3.31
N VAL A 45 22.52 -23.75 3.50
CA VAL A 45 22.71 -22.29 3.31
C VAL A 45 22.44 -21.90 1.86
N TYR A 46 22.96 -22.65 0.90
CA TYR A 46 22.71 -22.40 -0.52
C TYR A 46 21.21 -22.47 -0.85
N LYS A 47 20.52 -23.54 -0.44
CA LYS A 47 19.06 -23.67 -0.61
C LYS A 47 18.30 -22.51 0.02
N ASN A 48 18.69 -22.08 1.22
CA ASN A 48 18.08 -20.94 1.89
C ASN A 48 18.27 -19.64 1.11
N ILE A 49 19.46 -19.40 0.54
CA ILE A 49 19.72 -18.24 -0.32
C ILE A 49 18.83 -18.28 -1.55
N VAL A 50 18.79 -19.41 -2.26
CA VAL A 50 17.97 -19.57 -3.48
C VAL A 50 16.49 -19.34 -3.15
N ASN A 51 15.96 -19.97 -2.09
CA ASN A 51 14.58 -19.78 -1.65
C ASN A 51 14.28 -18.31 -1.34
N ARG A 52 15.19 -17.60 -0.67
CA ARG A 52 15.01 -16.17 -0.38
C ARG A 52 15.10 -15.30 -1.63
N CYS A 53 15.86 -15.71 -2.65
CA CYS A 53 15.86 -15.05 -3.95
C CYS A 53 14.51 -15.25 -4.67
N HIS A 54 13.89 -16.42 -4.56
CA HIS A 54 12.52 -16.64 -5.05
C HIS A 54 11.50 -15.78 -4.31
N ASP A 55 11.57 -15.73 -2.97
CA ASP A 55 10.70 -14.87 -2.17
C ASP A 55 10.87 -13.40 -2.57
N PHE A 56 12.11 -12.97 -2.82
CA PHE A 56 12.41 -11.62 -3.30
C PHE A 56 11.77 -11.36 -4.67
N PHE A 57 11.91 -12.30 -5.61
CA PHE A 57 11.29 -12.20 -6.94
C PHE A 57 9.76 -12.09 -6.84
N ALA A 58 9.11 -12.92 -6.02
CA ALA A 58 7.67 -12.84 -5.76
C ALA A 58 7.27 -11.47 -5.21
N CYS A 59 8.06 -10.90 -4.29
CA CYS A 59 7.85 -9.54 -3.80
C CYS A 59 7.96 -8.49 -4.92
N THR A 60 8.96 -8.57 -5.80
CA THR A 60 9.10 -7.62 -6.92
C THR A 60 7.92 -7.69 -7.90
N THR A 61 7.37 -8.89 -8.10
CA THR A 61 6.15 -9.09 -8.91
C THR A 61 4.95 -8.43 -8.23
N ALA A 62 4.81 -8.58 -6.92
CA ALA A 62 3.77 -7.90 -6.15
C ALA A 62 3.90 -6.37 -6.22
N VAL A 63 5.12 -5.81 -6.17
CA VAL A 63 5.36 -4.36 -6.35
C VAL A 63 4.93 -3.90 -7.75
N THR A 64 5.19 -4.70 -8.78
CA THR A 64 4.76 -4.41 -10.15
C THR A 64 3.23 -4.41 -10.27
N GLU A 65 2.55 -5.35 -9.61
CA GLU A 65 1.09 -5.34 -9.57
C GLU A 65 0.54 -4.13 -8.77
N LEU A 66 1.22 -3.70 -7.70
CA LEU A 66 0.84 -2.47 -6.99
C LEU A 66 0.95 -1.24 -7.88
N ASP A 67 1.99 -1.14 -8.72
CA ASP A 67 2.12 -0.08 -9.73
C ASP A 67 0.92 -0.06 -10.68
N ARG A 68 0.57 -1.23 -11.22
CA ARG A 68 -0.55 -1.38 -12.15
C ARG A 68 -1.85 -0.95 -11.48
N ARG A 69 -2.11 -1.40 -10.24
CA ARG A 69 -3.29 -1.01 -9.45
C ARG A 69 -3.33 0.49 -9.17
N LEU A 70 -2.19 1.10 -8.86
CA LEU A 70 -2.06 2.54 -8.64
C LEU A 70 -2.39 3.34 -9.90
N LYS A 71 -1.86 2.92 -11.06
CA LYS A 71 -2.13 3.51 -12.37
C LYS A 71 -3.61 3.40 -12.73
N THR A 72 -4.20 2.22 -12.56
CA THR A 72 -5.64 1.99 -12.78
C THR A 72 -6.49 2.90 -11.88
N LEU A 73 -6.16 3.02 -10.59
CA LEU A 73 -6.91 3.88 -9.67
C LEU A 73 -6.79 5.37 -10.01
N ARG A 74 -5.64 5.80 -10.54
CA ARG A 74 -5.43 7.18 -10.99
C ARG A 74 -6.28 7.50 -12.23
N GLN A 75 -6.42 6.55 -13.15
CA GLN A 75 -7.16 6.71 -14.41
C GLN A 75 -8.65 6.32 -14.30
N SER A 76 -9.06 5.77 -13.15
CA SER A 76 -10.42 5.30 -12.91
C SER A 76 -11.45 6.45 -12.95
N ASN A 77 -12.54 6.21 -13.67
CA ASN A 77 -13.74 7.06 -13.71
C ASN A 77 -14.78 6.65 -12.65
N GLU A 78 -14.43 5.79 -11.70
CA GLU A 78 -15.30 5.42 -10.59
C GLU A 78 -15.66 6.63 -9.72
N CYS A 79 -16.79 6.54 -9.02
CA CYS A 79 -17.22 7.58 -8.09
C CYS A 79 -16.17 7.82 -6.98
N TYR A 80 -16.21 9.03 -6.43
CA TYR A 80 -15.25 9.48 -5.41
C TYR A 80 -15.15 8.52 -4.22
N GLU A 81 -16.28 8.09 -3.66
CA GLU A 81 -16.32 7.21 -2.48
C GLU A 81 -15.63 5.85 -2.74
N ALA A 82 -15.89 5.25 -3.90
CA ALA A 82 -15.27 3.98 -4.28
C ALA A 82 -13.74 4.10 -4.40
N ARG A 83 -13.27 5.22 -4.97
CA ARG A 83 -11.83 5.49 -5.09
C ARG A 83 -11.20 5.75 -3.72
N LEU A 84 -11.88 6.50 -2.85
CA LEU A 84 -11.42 6.78 -1.49
C LEU A 84 -11.31 5.50 -0.65
N HIS A 85 -12.25 4.56 -0.81
CA HIS A 85 -12.23 3.26 -0.12
C HIS A 85 -11.05 2.37 -0.58
N LYS A 86 -10.65 2.44 -1.85
CA LYS A 86 -9.53 1.63 -2.38
C LYS A 86 -8.15 2.12 -1.94
N LEU A 87 -8.00 3.41 -1.62
CA LEU A 87 -6.70 4.01 -1.25
C LEU A 87 -6.09 3.41 0.04
N PRO A 88 -6.83 3.24 1.16
CA PRO A 88 -6.31 2.58 2.36
C PRO A 88 -5.81 1.16 2.10
N LEU A 89 -6.54 0.36 1.32
CA LEU A 89 -6.13 -1.01 1.00
C LEU A 89 -4.82 -1.01 0.21
N LEU A 90 -4.68 -0.09 -0.75
CA LEU A 90 -3.45 0.06 -1.52
C LEU A 90 -2.28 0.52 -0.64
N LYS A 91 -2.53 1.46 0.29
CA LYS A 91 -1.55 1.90 1.28
C LYS A 91 -1.03 0.73 2.13
N VAL A 92 -1.94 -0.06 2.70
CA VAL A 92 -1.56 -1.24 3.52
C VAL A 92 -0.76 -2.25 2.69
N SER A 93 -1.14 -2.44 1.42
CA SER A 93 -0.40 -3.35 0.53
C SER A 93 1.02 -2.84 0.24
N VAL A 94 1.20 -1.53 0.03
CA VAL A 94 2.53 -0.90 -0.13
C VAL A 94 3.39 -1.06 1.13
N GLU A 95 2.84 -0.80 2.31
CA GLU A 95 3.57 -0.96 3.58
C GLU A 95 3.94 -2.45 3.84
N LYS A 96 3.03 -3.38 3.51
CA LYS A 96 3.30 -4.82 3.59
C LYS A 96 4.51 -5.19 2.72
N SER A 97 4.48 -4.86 1.42
CA SER A 97 5.58 -5.18 0.51
C SER A 97 6.88 -4.52 0.92
N TYR A 98 6.83 -3.32 1.50
CA TYR A 98 8.01 -2.62 2.02
C TYR A 98 8.68 -3.42 3.15
N VAL A 99 7.89 -3.90 4.12
CA VAL A 99 8.40 -4.70 5.24
C VAL A 99 8.91 -6.07 4.77
N GLU A 100 8.21 -6.73 3.85
CA GLU A 100 8.63 -8.02 3.28
C GLU A 100 9.98 -7.91 2.57
N ILE A 101 10.16 -6.89 1.72
CA ILE A 101 11.43 -6.64 1.03
C ILE A 101 12.56 -6.35 2.03
N LEU A 102 12.31 -5.53 3.06
CA LEU A 102 13.31 -5.26 4.10
C LEU A 102 13.72 -6.54 4.84
N PHE A 103 12.75 -7.38 5.19
CA PHE A 103 12.99 -8.62 5.89
C PHE A 103 13.81 -9.60 5.06
N ILE A 104 13.43 -9.81 3.79
CA ILE A 104 14.16 -10.69 2.86
C ILE A 104 15.58 -10.16 2.63
N ARG A 105 15.74 -8.85 2.41
CA ARG A 105 17.06 -8.22 2.26
C ARG A 105 17.96 -8.48 3.48
N TYR A 106 17.42 -8.31 4.69
CA TYR A 106 18.15 -8.59 5.92
C TYR A 106 18.59 -10.05 6.03
N GLN A 107 17.68 -10.99 5.70
CA GLN A 107 17.99 -12.42 5.71
C GLN A 107 19.06 -12.77 4.69
N LEU A 108 18.95 -12.26 3.46
CA LEU A 108 19.95 -12.46 2.41
C LEU A 108 21.32 -11.95 2.84
N ARG A 109 21.41 -10.71 3.36
CA ARG A 109 22.67 -10.18 3.91
C ARG A 109 23.30 -11.11 4.92
N THR A 110 22.49 -11.60 5.86
CA THR A 110 22.95 -12.50 6.91
C THR A 110 23.46 -13.81 6.32
N LEU A 111 22.68 -14.42 5.42
CA LEU A 111 23.06 -15.67 4.75
C LEU A 111 24.36 -15.52 3.93
N PHE A 112 24.55 -14.40 3.22
CA PHE A 112 25.75 -14.13 2.43
C PHE A 112 27.02 -13.91 3.26
N THR A 113 26.94 -13.74 4.58
CA THR A 113 28.13 -13.73 5.45
C THR A 113 28.66 -15.13 5.77
N ILE A 114 27.79 -16.15 5.73
CA ILE A 114 28.14 -17.52 6.14
C ILE A 114 29.20 -18.18 5.24
N PRO A 115 29.22 -17.98 3.91
CA PRO A 115 30.25 -18.56 3.05
C PRO A 115 31.69 -18.19 3.43
N ALA A 116 31.91 -16.98 3.92
CA ALA A 116 33.22 -16.58 4.43
C ALA A 116 33.61 -17.39 5.68
N LEU A 117 32.64 -17.72 6.54
CA LEU A 117 32.85 -18.58 7.71
C LEU A 117 33.16 -20.02 7.31
N PHE A 118 32.50 -20.57 6.28
CA PHE A 118 32.83 -21.90 5.76
C PHE A 118 34.27 -21.99 5.29
N ASN A 119 34.74 -20.95 4.58
CA ASN A 119 36.12 -20.87 4.13
C ASN A 119 37.11 -20.77 5.31
N ALA A 120 36.82 -19.91 6.28
CA ALA A 120 37.66 -19.74 7.47
C ALA A 120 37.76 -21.02 8.31
N LEU A 121 36.70 -21.83 8.36
CA LEU A 121 36.66 -23.09 9.11
C LEU A 121 37.14 -24.29 8.30
N GLY A 122 37.50 -24.11 7.04
CA GLY A 122 37.91 -25.19 6.14
C GLY A 122 36.80 -26.18 5.81
N ILE A 123 35.52 -25.77 5.95
CA ILE A 123 34.34 -26.60 5.62
C ILE A 123 34.15 -26.64 4.11
N SER A 124 34.38 -25.52 3.43
CA SER A 124 34.30 -25.41 1.96
C SER A 124 35.32 -24.37 1.49
N THR A 125 35.76 -24.46 0.23
CA THR A 125 36.64 -23.46 -0.36
C THR A 125 35.83 -22.37 -1.07
N SER A 126 36.42 -21.19 -1.21
CA SER A 126 35.77 -20.08 -1.93
C SER A 126 35.38 -20.46 -3.37
N ASP A 127 36.18 -21.28 -4.05
CA ASP A 127 35.92 -21.69 -5.44
C ASP A 127 34.71 -22.63 -5.57
N ILE A 128 34.54 -23.56 -4.62
CA ILE A 128 33.37 -24.44 -4.59
C ILE A 128 32.09 -23.61 -4.40
N TRP A 129 32.12 -22.66 -3.46
CA TRP A 129 30.98 -21.79 -3.21
C TRP A 129 30.65 -20.91 -4.43
N ARG A 130 31.68 -20.36 -5.10
CA ARG A 130 31.50 -19.57 -6.33
C ARG A 130 30.84 -20.40 -7.42
N ALA A 131 31.33 -21.63 -7.63
CA ALA A 131 30.75 -22.55 -8.62
C ALA A 131 29.29 -22.90 -8.32
N TRP A 132 28.85 -22.89 -7.06
CA TRP A 132 27.44 -23.08 -6.70
C TRP A 132 26.60 -21.83 -6.99
N MET A 133 27.13 -20.64 -6.69
CA MET A 133 26.45 -19.36 -6.94
C MET A 133 26.34 -19.03 -8.44
N GLU A 134 27.24 -19.56 -9.27
CA GLU A 134 27.20 -19.42 -10.74
C GLU A 134 26.20 -20.37 -11.41
N ARG A 135 25.63 -21.33 -10.67
CA ARG A 135 24.60 -22.22 -11.23
C ARG A 135 23.36 -21.39 -11.56
N PRO A 136 22.86 -21.46 -12.81
CA PRO A 136 21.65 -20.75 -13.17
C PRO A 136 20.47 -21.34 -12.39
N GLN A 137 19.73 -20.46 -11.74
CA GLN A 137 18.43 -20.76 -11.16
C GLN A 137 17.38 -20.02 -11.97
N TYR A 138 16.19 -20.58 -12.07
CA TYR A 138 15.11 -20.02 -12.88
C TYR A 138 13.88 -19.80 -12.02
N ASN A 139 13.15 -18.72 -12.30
CA ASN A 139 11.86 -18.48 -11.69
C ASN A 139 10.77 -19.39 -12.30
N GLU A 140 9.53 -19.25 -11.83
CA GLU A 140 8.37 -20.00 -12.33
C GLU A 140 8.07 -19.74 -13.82
N ASN A 141 8.53 -18.61 -14.35
CA ASN A 141 8.36 -18.22 -15.76
C ASN A 141 9.52 -18.70 -16.66
N GLY A 142 10.55 -19.33 -16.10
CA GLY A 142 11.74 -19.75 -16.82
C GLY A 142 12.79 -18.66 -17.03
N ASP A 143 12.64 -17.48 -16.43
CA ASP A 143 13.66 -16.42 -16.48
C ASP A 143 14.75 -16.65 -15.43
N PRO A 144 16.00 -16.22 -15.70
CA PRO A 144 17.09 -16.31 -14.74
C PRO A 144 16.80 -15.56 -13.44
N LEU A 145 16.99 -16.25 -12.32
CA LEU A 145 16.85 -15.68 -10.97
C LEU A 145 18.11 -14.87 -10.60
N LEU A 146 17.89 -13.72 -9.97
CA LEU A 146 18.97 -12.89 -9.46
C LEU A 146 19.56 -13.49 -8.19
N LEU A 147 20.80 -13.99 -8.27
CA LEU A 147 21.50 -14.63 -7.14
C LEU A 147 22.69 -13.82 -6.61
N ARG A 148 23.18 -12.86 -7.39
CA ARG A 148 24.34 -12.06 -7.02
C ARG A 148 23.96 -11.06 -5.93
N GLN A 149 24.71 -11.07 -4.83
CA GLN A 149 24.44 -10.23 -3.67
C GLN A 149 24.37 -8.74 -4.03
N ASP A 150 25.35 -8.22 -4.79
CA ASP A 150 25.40 -6.79 -5.14
C ASP A 150 24.19 -6.37 -5.99
N ASP A 151 23.75 -7.23 -6.89
CA ASP A 151 22.62 -6.95 -7.75
C ASP A 151 21.30 -7.07 -6.97
N LEU A 152 21.17 -8.05 -6.07
CA LEU A 152 20.04 -8.15 -5.13
C LEU A 152 19.94 -6.91 -4.23
N GLU A 153 21.07 -6.41 -3.73
CA GLU A 153 21.11 -5.21 -2.89
C GLU A 153 20.70 -3.95 -3.64
N ARG A 154 21.13 -3.82 -4.89
CA ARG A 154 20.72 -2.73 -5.79
C ARG A 154 19.22 -2.81 -6.06
N ALA A 155 18.75 -3.98 -6.52
CA ALA A 155 17.35 -4.21 -6.81
C ALA A 155 16.47 -3.96 -5.57
N ALA A 156 16.85 -4.44 -4.39
CA ALA A 156 16.10 -4.20 -3.16
C ALA A 156 16.02 -2.70 -2.82
N THR A 157 17.11 -1.95 -3.02
CA THR A 157 17.13 -0.50 -2.81
C THR A 157 16.20 0.21 -3.77
N ASP A 158 16.21 -0.19 -5.05
CA ASP A 158 15.35 0.39 -6.09
C ASP A 158 13.87 0.13 -5.78
N GLN A 159 13.51 -1.11 -5.43
CA GLN A 159 12.14 -1.50 -5.08
C GLN A 159 11.63 -0.75 -3.83
N LEU A 160 12.47 -0.58 -2.81
CA LEU A 160 12.11 0.18 -1.60
C LEU A 160 11.89 1.67 -1.92
N SER A 161 12.72 2.25 -2.79
CA SER A 161 12.57 3.63 -3.25
C SER A 161 11.27 3.80 -4.05
N GLN A 162 10.95 2.86 -4.93
CA GLN A 162 9.70 2.83 -5.69
C GLN A 162 8.47 2.75 -4.78
N LEU A 163 8.49 1.89 -3.76
CA LEU A 163 7.42 1.81 -2.76
C LEU A 163 7.25 3.12 -1.96
N HIS A 164 8.36 3.80 -1.66
CA HIS A 164 8.30 5.13 -1.03
C HIS A 164 7.61 6.15 -1.95
N CYS A 165 7.92 6.13 -3.26
CA CYS A 165 7.21 6.96 -4.25
C CYS A 165 5.71 6.62 -4.33
N TYR A 166 5.34 5.34 -4.26
CA TYR A 166 3.92 4.93 -4.23
C TYR A 166 3.21 5.43 -2.99
N ARG A 167 3.83 5.32 -1.81
CA ARG A 167 3.27 5.87 -0.57
C ARG A 167 2.98 7.36 -0.70
N LYS A 168 3.93 8.14 -1.25
CA LYS A 168 3.73 9.57 -1.52
C LYS A 168 2.57 9.80 -2.50
N THR A 169 2.56 9.08 -3.61
CA THR A 169 1.50 9.18 -4.63
C THR A 169 0.11 8.89 -4.06
N ILE A 170 -0.02 7.90 -3.17
CA ILE A 170 -1.28 7.57 -2.49
C ILE A 170 -1.73 8.71 -1.58
N ILE A 171 -0.81 9.34 -0.85
CA ILE A 171 -1.09 10.51 -0.01
C ILE A 171 -1.58 11.67 -0.88
N ASP A 172 -0.87 11.98 -1.96
CA ASP A 172 -1.22 13.06 -2.90
C ASP A 172 -2.57 12.82 -3.57
N MET A 173 -2.90 11.56 -3.92
CA MET A 173 -4.22 11.21 -4.43
C MET A 173 -5.31 11.39 -3.39
N ARG A 174 -5.06 11.00 -2.14
CA ARG A 174 -6.04 11.17 -1.06
C ARG A 174 -6.35 12.64 -0.82
N THR A 175 -5.32 13.49 -0.74
CA THR A 175 -5.51 14.93 -0.54
C THR A 175 -6.27 15.55 -1.72
N SER A 176 -5.84 15.26 -2.96
CA SER A 176 -6.51 15.77 -4.15
C SER A 176 -7.99 15.35 -4.25
N LEU A 177 -8.31 14.12 -3.85
CA LEU A 177 -9.69 13.65 -3.81
C LEU A 177 -10.51 14.42 -2.75
N MET A 178 -9.98 14.57 -1.53
CA MET A 178 -10.68 15.29 -0.46
C MET A 178 -10.86 16.79 -0.79
N ASP A 179 -9.88 17.41 -1.43
CA ASP A 179 -9.96 18.81 -1.85
C ASP A 179 -11.03 19.01 -2.93
N ARG A 180 -11.16 18.06 -3.86
CA ARG A 180 -12.20 18.09 -4.89
C ARG A 180 -13.60 17.99 -4.28
N ASP A 181 -13.81 17.03 -3.37
CA ASP A 181 -15.08 16.84 -2.66
C ASP A 181 -15.48 18.10 -1.86
N ARG A 182 -14.50 18.72 -1.17
CA ARG A 182 -14.69 20.00 -0.49
C ARG A 182 -15.08 21.11 -1.44
N GLN A 183 -14.41 21.23 -2.59
CA GLN A 183 -14.71 22.24 -3.60
C GLN A 183 -16.09 22.05 -4.21
N GLU A 184 -16.48 20.81 -4.51
CA GLU A 184 -17.81 20.47 -5.02
C GLU A 184 -18.90 20.85 -4.01
N THR A 185 -18.68 20.57 -2.73
CA THR A 185 -19.59 20.98 -1.64
C THR A 185 -19.74 22.49 -1.56
N VAL A 186 -18.63 23.25 -1.60
CA VAL A 186 -18.66 24.72 -1.56
C VAL A 186 -19.37 25.29 -2.80
N ASN A 187 -19.09 24.76 -3.98
CA ASN A 187 -19.73 25.18 -5.22
C ASN A 187 -21.24 24.92 -5.19
N PHE A 188 -21.66 23.76 -4.68
CA PHE A 188 -23.06 23.42 -4.52
C PHE A 188 -23.77 24.36 -3.55
N GLN A 189 -23.17 24.64 -2.38
CA GLN A 189 -23.70 25.61 -1.42
C GLN A 189 -23.85 27.00 -2.04
N HIS A 190 -22.82 27.47 -2.76
CA HIS A 190 -22.87 28.76 -3.45
C HIS A 190 -24.00 28.80 -4.48
N TYR A 191 -24.12 27.77 -5.32
CA TYR A 191 -25.19 27.65 -6.31
C TYR A 191 -26.58 27.68 -5.65
N MET A 192 -26.78 26.92 -4.56
CA MET A 192 -28.04 26.93 -3.82
C MET A 192 -28.34 28.31 -3.23
N SER A 193 -27.37 28.97 -2.60
CA SER A 193 -27.55 30.33 -2.05
C SER A 193 -27.94 31.34 -3.13
N THR A 194 -27.28 31.31 -4.29
CA THR A 194 -27.62 32.18 -5.42
C THR A 194 -29.01 31.88 -5.98
N ALA A 195 -29.38 30.62 -6.12
CA ALA A 195 -30.71 30.24 -6.59
C ALA A 195 -31.82 30.73 -5.63
N VAL A 196 -31.62 30.58 -4.32
CA VAL A 196 -32.55 31.08 -3.29
C VAL A 196 -32.65 32.61 -3.34
N ALA A 197 -31.53 33.31 -3.46
CA ALA A 197 -31.52 34.77 -3.58
C ALA A 197 -32.28 35.26 -4.84
N ASN A 198 -32.12 34.56 -5.96
CA ASN A 198 -32.84 34.87 -7.20
C ASN A 198 -34.35 34.61 -7.08
N LEU A 199 -34.75 33.51 -6.44
CA LEU A 199 -36.16 33.23 -6.16
C LEU A 199 -36.78 34.31 -5.26
N GLN A 200 -36.06 34.73 -4.23
CA GLN A 200 -36.49 35.80 -3.34
C GLN A 200 -36.63 37.12 -4.09
N ALA A 201 -35.66 37.50 -4.91
CA ALA A 201 -35.74 38.70 -5.74
C ALA A 201 -36.91 38.66 -6.74
N THR A 202 -37.18 37.48 -7.32
CA THR A 202 -38.31 37.28 -8.23
C THR A 202 -39.65 37.43 -7.51
N LEU A 203 -39.77 36.87 -6.31
CA LEU A 203 -40.94 37.00 -5.47
C LEU A 203 -41.16 38.46 -5.04
N ASP A 204 -40.12 39.15 -4.61
CA ASP A 204 -40.16 40.55 -4.21
C ASP A 204 -40.60 41.45 -5.38
N ALA A 205 -40.08 41.18 -6.59
CA ALA A 205 -40.49 41.88 -7.81
C ALA A 205 -41.98 41.62 -8.14
N ALA A 206 -42.45 40.37 -8.06
CA ALA A 206 -43.86 40.03 -8.29
C ALA A 206 -44.79 40.70 -7.27
N LEU A 207 -44.40 40.74 -5.99
CA LEU A 207 -45.13 41.44 -4.93
C LEU A 207 -45.18 42.96 -5.16
N GLN A 208 -44.10 43.57 -5.66
CA GLN A 208 -44.08 44.98 -6.03
C GLN A 208 -45.02 45.28 -7.21
N VAL A 209 -45.02 44.45 -8.25
CA VAL A 209 -45.93 44.60 -9.39
C VAL A 209 -47.40 44.50 -8.94
N MET A 210 -47.74 43.54 -8.06
CA MET A 210 -49.09 43.46 -7.51
C MET A 210 -49.49 44.69 -6.69
N LYS A 211 -48.56 45.27 -5.91
CA LYS A 211 -48.82 46.53 -5.19
C LYS A 211 -49.01 47.73 -6.10
N GLN A 212 -48.32 47.77 -7.25
CA GLN A 212 -48.46 48.84 -8.24
C GLN A 212 -49.78 48.74 -9.01
N ASN A 213 -50.17 47.52 -9.41
CA ASN A 213 -51.43 47.28 -10.11
C ASN A 213 -52.68 47.43 -9.20
N GLY A 214 -52.54 47.22 -7.89
CA GLY A 214 -53.62 47.46 -6.91
C GLY A 214 -53.94 48.93 -6.64
N ASN A 215 -53.17 49.88 -7.19
CA ASN A 215 -53.40 51.32 -7.04
C ASN A 215 -53.98 52.00 -8.29
N GLU A 216 -54.27 51.24 -9.36
CA GLU A 216 -54.90 51.77 -10.60
C GLU A 216 -56.40 51.43 -10.75
N GLU A 217 -57.00 50.62 -9.87
CA GLU A 217 -58.45 50.39 -9.84
C GLU A 217 -59.14 51.26 -8.78
N LEU A 218 -59.21 52.57 -9.02
CA LEU A 218 -60.14 53.47 -8.32
C LEU A 218 -60.46 54.67 -9.22
N THR A 219 -61.17 54.42 -10.33
CA THR A 219 -62.12 55.37 -10.94
C THR A 219 -62.91 54.66 -12.05
N GLY A 220 -64.12 54.21 -11.73
CA GLY A 220 -65.03 53.60 -12.70
C GLY A 220 -66.36 53.23 -12.05
N ASP A 221 -67.29 54.17 -12.07
CA ASP A 221 -68.57 54.19 -11.37
C ASP A 221 -69.65 53.26 -11.99
N PHE A 222 -70.44 52.64 -11.11
CA PHE A 222 -71.83 52.15 -11.20
C PHE A 222 -72.35 51.28 -12.38
N CYS A 223 -72.93 50.12 -12.04
CA CYS A 223 -74.39 49.96 -11.90
C CYS A 223 -74.80 48.64 -11.22
N THR A 224 -75.75 48.76 -10.29
CA THR A 224 -76.50 47.73 -9.55
C THR A 224 -77.57 47.06 -10.41
N GLU A 225 -77.86 45.76 -10.19
CA GLU A 225 -79.23 45.21 -10.07
C GLU A 225 -79.25 43.71 -9.64
N ASN A 226 -79.98 43.46 -8.54
CA ASN A 226 -80.85 42.32 -8.12
C ASN A 226 -80.34 40.86 -8.24
N MET A 227 -80.25 40.06 -7.16
CA MET A 227 -81.25 39.44 -6.26
C MET A 227 -81.95 38.18 -6.83
N GLU A 228 -81.62 37.00 -6.26
CA GLU A 228 -82.39 35.72 -6.06
C GLU A 228 -81.35 34.64 -5.67
N ASP A 229 -81.18 34.29 -4.39
CA ASP A 229 -81.90 33.31 -3.54
C ASP A 229 -81.94 31.87 -4.09
N ASP A 230 -81.20 30.96 -3.43
CA ASP A 230 -81.71 29.65 -2.98
C ASP A 230 -80.65 28.85 -2.16
N THR A 231 -80.79 28.94 -0.84
CA THR A 231 -80.93 27.85 0.16
C THR A 231 -80.19 26.49 0.02
N TYR A 232 -79.27 26.23 0.99
CA TYR A 232 -79.04 25.01 1.84
C TYR A 232 -78.79 23.62 1.16
N SER A 233 -77.92 22.68 1.58
CA SER A 233 -77.28 22.33 2.84
C SER A 233 -76.20 21.25 2.64
N GLY A 234 -75.29 21.05 3.60
CA GLY A 234 -74.50 19.82 3.69
C GLY A 234 -73.26 19.91 4.59
N GLU A 235 -73.45 19.73 5.89
CA GLU A 235 -72.40 19.54 6.91
C GLU A 235 -71.45 18.37 6.59
N LYS A 236 -70.15 18.51 6.91
CA LYS A 236 -69.56 17.83 8.08
C LYS A 236 -68.10 18.22 8.32
N THR A 237 -67.85 18.42 9.60
CA THR A 237 -66.59 18.65 10.32
C THR A 237 -65.61 17.48 10.21
N VAL A 238 -64.31 17.79 10.36
CA VAL A 238 -63.31 17.22 11.29
C VAL A 238 -61.88 17.27 10.68
N SER A 239 -61.02 18.12 11.26
CA SER A 239 -59.54 17.97 11.29
C SER A 239 -59.14 16.92 12.35
N PRO A 240 -57.91 16.36 12.46
CA PRO A 240 -56.62 16.90 12.00
C PRO A 240 -55.56 15.85 11.56
N GLU A 241 -54.33 16.35 11.38
CA GLU A 241 -53.02 15.68 11.54
C GLU A 241 -52.30 15.02 10.35
N GLN A 242 -51.08 15.57 10.16
CA GLN A 242 -49.82 14.91 9.80
C GLN A 242 -49.69 14.29 8.40
N VAL A 243 -48.98 15.01 7.52
CA VAL A 243 -48.21 14.37 6.43
C VAL A 243 -46.75 14.78 6.57
N GLU A 244 -46.03 13.80 7.09
CA GLU A 244 -44.60 13.69 7.23
C GLU A 244 -43.92 13.45 5.87
N HIS A 245 -42.68 13.93 5.77
CA HIS A 245 -41.62 13.66 4.81
C HIS A 245 -41.88 12.74 3.59
N GLN A 246 -41.79 13.31 2.38
CA GLN A 246 -41.30 12.59 1.21
C GLN A 246 -39.82 12.90 0.96
N ARG A 247 -38.96 11.99 1.42
CA ARG A 247 -37.60 11.82 0.91
C ARG A 247 -37.67 11.13 -0.45
N THR A 248 -37.01 11.69 -1.44
CA THR A 248 -36.68 11.05 -2.73
C THR A 248 -35.81 9.81 -2.51
N PRO A 249 -36.02 8.71 -3.27
CA PRO A 249 -35.32 7.46 -3.04
C PRO A 249 -33.94 7.42 -3.72
N THR A 250 -32.96 6.97 -2.96
CA THR A 250 -31.70 6.37 -3.44
C THR A 250 -31.98 5.09 -4.25
N PRO A 251 -31.24 4.80 -5.32
CA PRO A 251 -31.26 3.47 -5.92
C PRO A 251 -30.29 2.54 -5.19
N GLU A 252 -30.84 1.65 -4.37
CA GLU A 252 -30.17 0.41 -3.94
C GLU A 252 -30.15 -0.58 -5.12
N CYS A 253 -28.97 -0.85 -5.66
CA CYS A 253 -28.74 -1.99 -6.53
C CYS A 253 -28.31 -3.20 -5.68
N ILE A 254 -29.24 -4.05 -5.24
CA ILE A 254 -28.93 -5.46 -4.89
C ILE A 254 -30.15 -6.38 -5.17
N HIS A 255 -30.04 -7.29 -6.13
CA HIS A 255 -30.40 -8.73 -6.00
C HIS A 255 -29.84 -9.51 -7.20
N MET A 256 -28.80 -10.33 -7.00
CA MET A 256 -28.77 -11.78 -6.68
C MET A 256 -28.74 -12.70 -7.92
N GLN A 257 -27.68 -13.54 -7.96
CA GLN A 257 -27.64 -15.00 -8.16
C GLN A 257 -28.79 -15.65 -8.98
N ASP A 258 -28.59 -16.56 -9.93
CA ASP A 258 -27.64 -17.67 -10.10
C ASP A 258 -27.62 -18.13 -11.58
N GLN A 259 -26.54 -18.74 -12.07
CA GLN A 259 -26.60 -20.12 -12.59
C GLN A 259 -25.22 -20.67 -12.98
N GLU A 260 -24.91 -21.80 -12.35
CA GLU A 260 -23.92 -22.79 -12.76
C GLU A 260 -24.10 -23.19 -14.22
N ARG A 261 -22.99 -23.40 -14.95
CA ARG A 261 -22.87 -24.48 -15.93
C ARG A 261 -21.41 -24.89 -16.11
N ASN A 262 -21.11 -26.06 -15.57
CA ASN A 262 -20.14 -27.03 -16.08
C ASN A 262 -20.13 -27.07 -17.62
N ILE A 263 -18.96 -26.95 -18.25
CA ILE A 263 -18.59 -27.68 -19.47
C ILE A 263 -17.06 -27.93 -19.47
N GLN A 264 -16.71 -29.22 -19.34
CA GLN A 264 -15.55 -30.00 -19.81
C GLN A 264 -14.12 -29.55 -19.53
#